data_AF-A0A532EJN7-F1
#
_entry.id   AF-A0A532EJN7-F1
#
_cell.length_a   1.000
_cell.length_b   1.000
_cell.length_c   1.000
_cell.angle_alpha   90.00
_cell.angle_beta   90.00
_cell.angle_gamma   90.00
#
_symmetry.space_group_name_H-M   'P 1'
#
loop_
_entity.id
_entity.type
_entity.pdbx_description
1 polymer ?
#
loop_
_entity_poly.entity_id
_entity_poly.type
_entity_poly.pdbx_seq_one_letter_code
_entity_poly.pdbx_strand_id
1 'polypeptide(L)'
;MRMAAEHQINAGFIPLFDSAVLVAASEIGFAAREGIDLMLSRETSWANIRDRIAIGHFDLAHMLGPMPIACNLGLTPLASDTVVPFSLGLGGNCVT
;
A
#
# COMPACT_ATOMS: atom_id res chain seq x y z
N MET A 1 27.94 6.44 6.65
CA MET A 1 27.24 6.09 7.91
C MET A 1 25.79 5.86 7.53
N ARG A 2 25.29 4.63 7.60
CA ARG A 2 23.88 4.31 7.28
C ARG A 2 23.05 4.93 8.42
N MET A 3 22.18 5.90 8.13
CA MET A 3 21.18 6.33 9.11
C MET A 3 20.37 5.08 9.47
N ALA A 4 20.27 4.75 10.76
CA ALA A 4 19.36 3.70 11.20
C ALA A 4 17.95 4.18 10.90
N ALA A 5 17.13 3.36 10.24
CA ALA A 5 15.74 3.68 10.02
C ALA A 5 15.04 3.81 11.39
N GLU A 6 14.26 4.87 11.56
CA GLU A 6 13.62 5.22 12.82
C GLU A 6 12.26 4.53 12.97
N HIS A 7 11.58 4.24 11.85
CA HIS A 7 10.25 3.64 11.83
C HIS A 7 10.15 2.54 10.79
N GLN A 8 9.73 1.35 11.20
CA GLN A 8 9.39 0.26 10.29
C GLN A 8 7.93 0.37 9.88
N ILE A 9 7.67 0.30 8.57
CA ILE A 9 6.33 0.43 7.97
C ILE A 9 6.11 -0.75 7.02
N ASN A 10 5.06 -1.53 7.27
CA ASN A 10 4.67 -2.68 6.46
C ASN A 10 3.68 -2.26 5.38
N ALA A 11 4.03 -2.52 4.12
CA ALA A 11 3.27 -2.09 2.96
C ALA A 11 2.86 -3.26 2.05
N GLY A 12 1.57 -3.41 1.81
CA GLY A 12 1.02 -4.40 0.87
C GLY A 12 0.95 -3.87 -0.56
N PHE A 13 1.27 -4.68 -1.56
CA PHE A 13 1.08 -4.33 -2.97
C PHE A 13 0.75 -5.53 -3.86
N ILE A 14 0.06 -5.29 -4.97
CA ILE A 14 -0.10 -6.26 -6.06
C ILE A 14 0.89 -5.91 -7.16
N PRO A 15 1.59 -6.87 -7.79
CA PRO A 15 2.62 -6.61 -8.78
C PRO A 15 2.04 -6.19 -10.15
N LEU A 16 1.42 -5.03 -10.18
CA LEU A 16 0.93 -4.32 -11.36
C LEU A 16 1.78 -3.06 -11.59
N PHE A 17 1.63 -2.44 -12.76
CA PHE A 17 2.46 -1.28 -13.11
C PHE A 17 2.24 -0.08 -12.18
N ASP A 18 1.02 0.12 -11.69
CA ASP A 18 0.66 1.18 -10.75
C ASP A 18 1.24 0.99 -9.34
N SER A 19 1.84 -0.16 -9.00
CA SER A 19 2.62 -0.32 -7.76
C SER A 19 4.02 0.28 -7.86
N ALA A 20 4.47 0.73 -9.04
CA ALA A 20 5.86 1.12 -9.29
C ALA A 20 6.36 2.22 -8.35
N VAL A 21 5.53 3.20 -8.00
CA VAL A 21 5.90 4.29 -7.09
C VAL A 21 6.24 3.76 -5.70
N LEU A 22 5.40 2.86 -5.17
CA LEU A 22 5.61 2.24 -3.86
C LEU A 22 6.85 1.35 -3.85
N VAL A 23 7.05 0.56 -4.91
CA VAL A 23 8.25 -0.28 -5.06
C VAL A 23 9.52 0.58 -5.15
N ALA A 24 9.49 1.62 -5.98
CA ALA A 24 10.60 2.56 -6.12
C ALA A 24 10.93 3.27 -4.81
N ALA A 25 9.92 3.60 -3.99
CA ALA A 25 10.14 4.23 -2.69
C ALA A 25 11.03 3.40 -1.76
N SER A 26 10.87 2.07 -1.78
CA SER A 26 11.73 1.12 -1.06
C SER A 26 13.08 0.96 -1.76
N GLU A 27 13.07 0.50 -3.01
CA GLU A 27 14.27 -0.02 -3.70
C GLU A 27 15.28 1.08 -4.07
N ILE A 28 14.80 2.30 -4.32
CA ILE A 28 15.66 3.45 -4.69
C ILE A 28 16.08 4.25 -3.44
N GLY A 29 15.61 3.85 -2.25
CA GLY A 29 16.00 4.47 -0.98
C GLY A 29 15.32 5.81 -0.69
N PHE A 30 14.20 6.13 -1.35
CA PHE A 30 13.42 7.31 -0.99
C PHE A 30 12.86 7.20 0.44
N ALA A 31 12.32 6.06 0.83
CA ALA A 31 11.82 5.83 2.19
C ALA A 31 12.94 5.94 3.23
N ALA A 32 14.10 5.31 2.96
CA ALA A 32 15.24 5.34 3.86
C ALA A 32 15.81 6.76 4.08
N ARG A 33 15.74 7.63 3.06
CA ARG A 33 16.12 9.06 3.19
C ARG A 33 15.22 9.83 4.14
N GLU A 34 13.98 9.39 4.30
CA GLU A 34 13.01 9.94 5.24
C GLU A 34 12.99 9.19 6.59
N GLY A 35 13.97 8.31 6.85
CA GLY A 35 14.07 7.54 8.10
C GLY A 35 13.09 6.38 8.20
N ILE A 36 12.49 5.93 7.09
CA ILE A 36 11.50 4.84 7.06
C ILE A 36 12.13 3.55 6.54
N ASP A 37 11.99 2.45 7.30
CA ASP A 37 12.22 1.08 6.85
C ASP A 37 10.93 0.52 6.22
N LEU A 38 10.81 0.67 4.91
CA LEU A 38 9.60 0.30 4.17
C LEU A 38 9.64 -1.17 3.76
N MET A 39 8.89 -2.00 4.47
CA MET A 39 8.82 -3.46 4.26
C MET A 39 7.71 -3.80 3.27
N LEU A 40 8.09 -4.21 2.05
CA LEU A 40 7.13 -4.55 1.00
C LEU A 40 6.66 -6.02 1.08
N SER A 41 5.34 -6.23 1.12
CA SER A 41 4.70 -7.54 1.00
C SER A 41 3.94 -7.63 -0.31
N ARG A 42 4.38 -8.54 -1.18
CA ARG A 42 3.68 -8.86 -2.43
C ARG A 42 2.44 -9.70 -2.12
N GLU A 43 1.29 -9.27 -2.62
CA GLU A 43 0.01 -9.96 -2.49
C GLU A 43 -0.51 -10.48 -3.82
N THR A 44 -1.36 -11.51 -3.74
CA THR A 44 -1.94 -12.20 -4.90
C THR A 44 -3.41 -11.84 -5.14
N SER A 45 -4.06 -11.17 -4.19
CA SER A 45 -5.47 -10.79 -4.31
C SER A 45 -5.76 -9.45 -3.62
N TRP A 46 -6.75 -8.73 -4.14
CA TRP A 46 -7.25 -7.50 -3.51
C TRP A 46 -7.97 -7.78 -2.18
N ALA A 47 -8.52 -8.99 -2.00
CA ALA A 47 -9.12 -9.41 -0.74
C ALA A 47 -8.06 -9.49 0.37
N ASN A 48 -6.88 -10.05 0.08
CA ASN A 48 -5.77 -10.07 1.05
C ASN A 48 -5.35 -8.66 1.46
N ILE A 49 -5.23 -7.74 0.50
CA ILE A 49 -4.88 -6.34 0.77
C ILE A 49 -5.91 -5.71 1.73
N ARG A 50 -7.20 -5.84 1.43
CA ARG A 50 -8.30 -5.34 2.28
C ARG A 50 -8.23 -5.92 3.69
N ASP A 51 -8.14 -7.24 3.80
CA ASP A 51 -8.24 -7.94 5.07
C ASP A 51 -7.01 -7.68 5.94
N ARG A 52 -5.81 -7.65 5.34
CA ARG A 52 -4.54 -7.37 6.05
C ARG A 52 -4.40 -5.92 6.50
N ILE A 53 -4.96 -4.96 5.74
CA ILE A 53 -5.10 -3.57 6.22
C ILE A 53 -6.05 -3.53 7.43
N ALA A 54 -7.21 -4.18 7.33
CA ALA A 54 -8.23 -4.10 8.37
C ALA A 54 -7.80 -4.70 9.71
N ILE A 55 -6.93 -5.72 9.71
CA ILE A 55 -6.38 -6.34 10.94
C ILE A 55 -5.03 -5.75 11.38
N GLY A 56 -4.53 -4.72 10.71
CA GLY A 56 -3.26 -4.05 11.06
C GLY A 56 -1.99 -4.85 10.72
N HIS A 57 -2.07 -5.82 9.80
CA HIS A 57 -0.87 -6.46 9.24
C HIS A 57 -0.12 -5.53 8.27
N PHE A 58 -0.82 -4.56 7.69
CA PHE A 58 -0.25 -3.53 6.85
C PHE A 58 -0.59 -2.16 7.44
N ASP A 59 0.41 -1.30 7.50
CA ASP A 59 0.27 0.11 7.86
C ASP A 59 -0.25 0.92 6.66
N LEU A 60 0.10 0.50 5.43
CA LEU A 60 -0.39 1.07 4.18
C LEU A 60 -0.45 0.03 3.06
N ALA A 61 -1.19 0.32 2.00
CA ALA A 61 -1.20 -0.53 0.82
C ALA A 61 -1.48 0.24 -0.48
N HIS A 62 -0.98 -0.31 -1.57
CA HIS A 62 -1.52 -0.02 -2.90
C HIS A 62 -2.89 -0.70 -3.02
N MET A 63 -3.93 0.09 -3.29
CA MET A 63 -5.33 -0.36 -3.29
C MET A 63 -6.08 0.16 -4.52
N LEU A 64 -7.14 -0.56 -4.91
CA LEU A 64 -8.10 -0.05 -5.89
C LEU A 64 -8.84 1.17 -5.32
N GLY A 65 -9.05 2.19 -6.15
CA GLY A 65 -9.66 3.46 -5.73
C GLY A 65 -10.95 3.34 -4.89
N PRO A 66 -11.90 2.44 -5.22
CA PRO A 66 -13.11 2.28 -4.42
C PRO A 66 -12.92 1.60 -3.05
N MET A 67 -11.80 0.88 -2.82
CA MET A 67 -11.64 0.07 -1.61
C MET A 67 -11.57 0.92 -0.32
N PRO A 68 -10.73 1.97 -0.23
CA PRO A 68 -10.71 2.82 0.97
C PRO A 68 -12.06 3.47 1.27
N ILE A 69 -12.83 3.83 0.22
CA ILE A 69 -14.19 4.37 0.38
C ILE A 69 -15.10 3.31 1.01
N ALA A 70 -15.08 2.08 0.48
CA ALA A 70 -15.86 0.97 1.02
C ALA A 70 -15.46 0.62 2.46
N CYS A 71 -14.16 0.64 2.79
CA CYS A 71 -13.66 0.39 4.14
C CYS A 71 -14.21 1.41 5.15
N ASN A 72 -14.11 2.70 4.85
CA ASN A 72 -14.60 3.79 5.71
C ASN A 72 -16.14 3.79 5.85
N LEU A 73 -16.87 3.31 4.84
CA LEU A 73 -18.33 3.17 4.89
C LEU A 73 -18.80 1.87 5.56
N GLY A 74 -17.88 1.00 5.99
CA GLY A 74 -18.22 -0.30 6.59
C GLY A 74 -18.86 -1.30 5.60
N LEU A 75 -18.56 -1.16 4.31
CA LEU A 75 -19.07 -2.06 3.25
C LEU A 75 -18.16 -3.28 3.01
N THR A 76 -17.11 -3.42 3.82
CA THR A 76 -16.17 -4.55 3.84
C THR A 76 -16.47 -5.47 5.03
N PRO A 77 -16.03 -6.75 5.01
CA PRO A 77 -16.24 -7.67 6.14
C PRO A 77 -15.69 -7.15 7.47
N LEU A 78 -14.60 -6.39 7.41
CA LEU A 78 -14.01 -5.65 8.51
C LEU A 78 -13.90 -4.19 8.10
N ALA A 79 -14.57 -3.30 8.82
CA ALA A 79 -14.44 -1.87 8.62
C ALA A 79 -13.04 -1.42 9.07
N SER A 80 -12.44 -0.50 8.32
CA SER A 80 -11.16 0.08 8.67
C SER A 80 -11.10 1.54 8.24
N ASP A 81 -10.66 2.39 9.17
CA ASP A 81 -10.44 3.79 8.88
C ASP A 81 -9.20 3.92 8.00
N THR A 82 -9.36 4.54 6.84
CA THR A 82 -8.29 4.68 5.85
C THR A 82 -8.25 6.08 5.28
N VAL A 83 -7.04 6.58 5.02
CA VAL A 83 -6.79 7.87 4.37
C VAL A 83 -6.09 7.60 3.04
N VAL A 84 -6.48 8.32 1.99
CA VAL A 84 -5.88 8.22 0.65
C VAL A 84 -5.18 9.54 0.31
N PRO A 85 -3.86 9.65 0.53
CA PRO A 85 -3.17 10.93 0.36
C PRO A 85 -2.89 11.28 -1.11
N PHE A 86 -2.77 10.28 -2.01
CA PHE A 86 -2.52 10.50 -3.44
C PHE A 86 -2.92 9.28 -4.27
N SER A 87 -3.04 9.48 -5.59
CA SER A 87 -3.25 8.40 -6.57
C SER A 87 -1.92 7.91 -7.14
N LEU A 88 -1.80 6.59 -7.36
CA LEU A 88 -0.59 5.96 -7.91
C LEU A 88 -0.56 5.90 -9.44
N GLY A 89 -1.72 6.05 -10.10
CA GLY A 89 -1.83 6.01 -11.55
C GLY A 89 -3.16 6.58 -12.04
N LEU A 90 -3.21 6.94 -13.32
CA LEU A 90 -4.41 7.46 -14.00
C LEU A 90 -4.84 6.58 -15.20
N GLY A 91 -4.25 5.39 -15.34
CA GLY A 91 -4.47 4.50 -16.48
C GLY A 91 -3.55 3.27 -16.45
N GLY A 92 -3.34 2.64 -17.60
CA GLY A 92 -2.48 1.44 -17.74
C GLY A 92 -3.22 0.10 -17.61
N ASN A 93 -4.53 0.14 -17.36
CA ASN A 93 -5.41 -1.02 -17.39
C ASN A 93 -5.91 -1.28 -18.82
N CYS A 94 -6.27 -2.53 -19.13
CA CYS A 94 -6.76 -2.94 -20.43
C CYS A 94 -7.94 -3.90 -20.31
N VAL A 95 -8.81 -3.91 -21.31
CA VAL A 95 -9.80 -4.97 -21.56
C VAL A 95 -9.30 -5.75 -22.76
N THR A 96 -9.10 -7.06 -22.61
CA THR A 96 -8.55 -7.95 -23.66
C THR A 96 -9.63 -8.83 -24.27
#